data_AF-A0A843E8I7-F1
#
_entry.id   AF-A0A843E8I7-F1
#
_cell.length_a   1.000
_cell.length_b   1.000
_cell.length_c   1.000
_cell.angle_alpha   90.00
_cell.angle_beta   90.00
_cell.angle_gamma   90.00
#
_symmetry.space_group_name_H-M   'P 1'
#
loop_
_entity.id
_entity.type
_entity.pdbx_description
1 polymer ?
#
loop_
_entity_poly.entity_id
_entity_poly.type
_entity_poly.pdbx_seq_one_letter_code
_entity_poly.pdbx_strand_id
1 'polypeptide(L)'
;GLPPRGEVIATDVSFPALSLVVLGPKMHTGDTLSDPAVRNRISEAGRTALSDYLKSPSEFSLYSLSNSFSDACGVESKEVSAALSVLHDAGYPAAMCMLGNSIFTDAPTDVIRDLLGEDAGIYVCDSTNQPAEITRKA
;
A
#
# COMPACT_ATOMS: atom_id res chain seq x y z
N GLY A 1 -22.93 -16.13 -3.48
CA GLY A 1 -21.77 -16.56 -2.67
C GLY A 1 -20.51 -16.29 -3.45
N LEU A 2 -19.37 -16.09 -2.76
CA LEU A 2 -18.07 -16.00 -3.42
C LEU A 2 -17.72 -17.38 -4.03
N PRO A 3 -17.15 -17.43 -5.25
CA PRO A 3 -16.76 -18.70 -5.86
C PRO A 3 -15.70 -19.43 -5.01
N PRO A 4 -15.67 -20.77 -5.00
CA PRO A 4 -14.73 -21.55 -4.19
C PRO A 4 -13.28 -21.51 -4.71
N ARG A 5 -13.03 -20.76 -5.79
CA ARG A 5 -11.73 -20.61 -6.45
C ARG A 5 -11.55 -19.15 -6.84
N GLY A 6 -10.35 -18.62 -6.62
CA GLY A 6 -9.89 -17.33 -7.13
C GLY A 6 -8.78 -17.52 -8.15
N GLU A 7 -8.52 -16.48 -8.91
CA GLU A 7 -7.42 -16.40 -9.87
C GLU A 7 -6.51 -15.23 -9.48
N VAL A 8 -5.19 -15.45 -9.60
CA VAL A 8 -4.18 -14.41 -9.38
C VAL A 8 -3.33 -14.35 -10.64
N ILE A 9 -3.18 -13.14 -11.18
CA ILE A 9 -2.36 -12.88 -12.36
C ILE A 9 -1.15 -12.08 -11.89
N ALA A 10 0.04 -12.64 -12.09
CA ALA A 10 1.27 -11.91 -11.86
C ALA A 10 1.49 -10.88 -12.97
N THR A 11 1.98 -9.71 -12.61
CA THR A 11 2.45 -8.68 -13.55
C THR A 11 3.97 -8.60 -13.48
N ASP A 12 4.62 -8.04 -14.49
CA ASP A 12 6.08 -7.86 -14.52
C ASP A 12 6.57 -6.69 -13.65
N VAL A 13 5.67 -6.00 -12.94
CA VAL A 13 6.02 -4.96 -11.97
C VAL A 13 6.80 -5.58 -10.81
N SER A 14 8.00 -5.06 -10.55
CA SER A 14 8.86 -5.52 -9.47
C SER A 14 9.68 -4.36 -8.91
N PHE A 15 9.87 -4.36 -7.60
CA PHE A 15 10.66 -3.35 -6.89
C PHE A 15 11.97 -3.98 -6.40
N PRO A 16 13.15 -3.53 -6.87
CA PRO A 16 14.43 -4.01 -6.36
C PRO A 16 14.73 -3.48 -4.95
N ALA A 17 14.15 -2.33 -4.60
CA ALA A 17 14.16 -1.77 -3.27
C ALA A 17 12.85 -1.00 -3.06
N LEU A 18 12.16 -1.31 -1.97
CA LEU A 18 10.94 -0.67 -1.54
C LEU A 18 11.00 -0.46 -0.04
N SER A 19 10.73 0.76 0.40
CA SER A 19 10.70 1.12 1.82
C SER A 19 9.27 1.05 2.33
N LEU A 20 9.03 0.17 3.31
CA LEU A 20 7.84 0.17 4.15
C LEU A 20 8.10 1.09 5.35
N VAL A 21 7.23 2.07 5.59
CA VAL A 21 7.33 2.99 6.73
C VAL A 21 6.10 2.84 7.60
N VAL A 22 6.31 2.51 8.88
CA VAL A 22 5.25 2.43 9.89
C VAL A 22 5.12 3.79 10.57
N LEU A 23 3.95 4.41 10.45
CA LEU A 23 3.69 5.80 10.83
C LEU A 23 2.89 5.95 12.13
N GLY A 24 2.45 4.83 12.72
CA GLY A 24 1.62 4.89 13.91
C GLY A 24 1.23 3.52 14.46
N PRO A 25 0.37 3.50 15.49
CA PRO A 25 -0.11 2.27 16.09
C PRO A 25 -0.94 1.45 15.09
N LYS A 26 -1.15 0.18 15.42
CA LYS A 26 -2.02 -0.71 14.65
C LYS A 26 -3.40 -0.07 14.43
N MET A 27 -3.83 -0.02 13.17
CA MET A 27 -5.19 0.39 12.82
C MET A 27 -6.19 -0.72 13.19
N HIS A 28 -7.33 -0.35 13.77
CA HIS A 28 -8.44 -1.26 14.04
C HIS A 28 -9.26 -1.51 12.77
N THR A 29 -8.69 -2.24 11.83
CA THR A 29 -9.28 -2.49 10.50
C THR A 29 -10.63 -3.18 10.55
N GLY A 30 -10.89 -3.96 11.61
CA GLY A 30 -12.19 -4.61 11.83
C GLY A 30 -13.33 -3.61 11.96
N ASP A 31 -13.10 -2.47 12.62
CA ASP A 31 -14.13 -1.44 12.81
C ASP A 31 -14.41 -0.72 11.48
N THR A 32 -13.34 -0.35 10.76
CA THR A 32 -13.42 0.25 9.42
C THR A 32 -14.17 -0.65 8.43
N LEU A 33 -13.91 -1.96 8.47
CA LEU A 33 -14.56 -2.94 7.60
C LEU A 33 -15.95 -3.36 8.08
N SER A 34 -16.37 -2.98 9.28
CA SER A 34 -17.73 -3.27 9.78
C SER A 34 -18.74 -2.23 9.32
N ASP A 35 -18.29 -1.02 8.96
CA ASP A 35 -19.15 0.03 8.40
C ASP A 35 -19.58 -0.32 6.95
N PRO A 36 -20.89 -0.54 6.69
CA PRO A 36 -21.38 -0.85 5.36
C PRO A 36 -21.07 0.24 4.32
N ALA A 37 -21.06 1.51 4.71
CA ALA A 37 -20.76 2.62 3.81
C ALA A 37 -19.28 2.61 3.39
N VAL A 38 -18.37 2.35 4.33
CA VAL A 38 -16.94 2.18 4.04
C VAL A 38 -16.71 0.95 3.15
N ARG A 39 -17.33 -0.18 3.46
CA ARG A 39 -17.24 -1.40 2.63
C ARG A 39 -17.71 -1.18 1.19
N ASN A 40 -18.80 -0.43 1.01
CA ASN A 40 -19.31 -0.12 -0.32
C ASN A 40 -18.33 0.76 -1.11
N ARG A 41 -17.75 1.78 -0.46
CA ARG A 41 -16.70 2.61 -1.08
C ARG A 41 -15.47 1.78 -1.46
N ILE A 42 -14.97 0.94 -0.56
CA ILE A 42 -13.85 0.02 -0.82
C ILE A 42 -14.16 -0.90 -2.01
N SER A 43 -15.37 -1.46 -2.07
CA SER A 43 -15.75 -2.38 -3.13
C SER A 43 -15.79 -1.69 -4.50
N GLU A 44 -16.35 -0.49 -4.57
CA GLU A 44 -16.45 0.26 -5.83
C GLU A 44 -15.09 0.84 -6.27
N ALA A 45 -14.34 1.45 -5.35
CA ALA A 45 -13.01 1.96 -5.62
C ALA A 45 -12.06 0.83 -6.04
N GLY A 46 -12.11 -0.32 -5.36
CA GLY A 46 -11.27 -1.48 -5.68
C GLY A 46 -11.58 -2.08 -7.06
N ARG A 47 -12.86 -2.15 -7.43
CA ARG A 47 -13.29 -2.63 -8.76
C ARG A 47 -12.74 -1.71 -9.86
N THR A 48 -12.84 -0.40 -9.67
CA THR A 48 -12.34 0.61 -10.62
C THR A 48 -10.81 0.55 -10.70
N ALA A 49 -10.12 0.61 -9.55
CA ALA A 49 -8.67 0.56 -9.50
C ALA A 49 -8.09 -0.70 -10.15
N LEU A 50 -8.68 -1.88 -9.89
CA LEU A 50 -8.26 -3.12 -10.54
C LEU A 50 -8.49 -3.09 -12.05
N SER A 51 -9.67 -2.64 -12.49
CA SER A 51 -9.98 -2.54 -13.91
C SER A 51 -9.04 -1.58 -14.65
N ASP A 52 -8.57 -0.52 -14.00
CA ASP A 52 -7.66 0.45 -14.58
C ASP A 52 -6.20 -0.05 -14.57
N TYR A 53 -5.78 -0.70 -13.47
CA TYR A 53 -4.45 -1.29 -13.36
C TYR A 53 -4.21 -2.33 -14.46
N LEU A 54 -5.19 -3.19 -14.73
CA LEU A 54 -5.09 -4.24 -15.75
C LEU A 54 -4.96 -3.70 -17.19
N LYS A 55 -5.31 -2.43 -17.45
CA LYS A 55 -5.13 -1.83 -18.79
C LYS A 55 -3.66 -1.56 -19.09
N SER A 56 -2.88 -1.18 -18.08
CA SER A 56 -1.45 -0.88 -18.21
C SER A 56 -0.75 -1.00 -16.84
N PRO A 57 -0.37 -2.22 -16.43
CA PRO A 57 0.35 -2.44 -15.19
C PRO A 57 1.74 -1.79 -15.22
N SER A 58 2.05 -0.97 -14.21
CA SER A 58 3.34 -0.30 -14.03
C SER A 58 3.49 0.13 -12.57
N GLU A 59 4.70 0.45 -12.14
CA GLU A 59 4.95 1.04 -10.82
C GLU A 59 4.16 2.35 -10.65
N PHE A 60 4.20 3.21 -11.67
CA PHE A 60 3.47 4.48 -11.67
C PHE A 60 1.96 4.29 -11.50
N SER A 61 1.35 3.37 -12.27
CA SER A 61 -0.07 3.09 -12.15
C SER A 61 -0.41 2.43 -10.81
N LEU A 62 0.48 1.61 -10.24
CA LEU A 62 0.30 1.06 -8.89
C LEU A 62 0.23 2.17 -7.84
N TYR A 63 1.20 3.09 -7.80
CA TYR A 63 1.20 4.20 -6.83
C TYR A 63 -0.01 5.12 -7.03
N SER A 64 -0.27 5.54 -8.28
CA SER A 64 -1.35 6.48 -8.60
C SER A 64 -2.73 5.91 -8.25
N LEU A 65 -2.99 4.65 -8.59
CA LEU A 65 -4.27 3.99 -8.29
C LEU A 65 -4.40 3.68 -6.79
N SER A 66 -3.30 3.36 -6.10
CA SER A 66 -3.32 3.15 -4.65
C SER A 66 -3.71 4.43 -3.90
N ASN A 67 -3.13 5.57 -4.28
CA ASN A 67 -3.49 6.88 -3.69
C ASN A 67 -4.94 7.28 -4.01
N SER A 68 -5.38 7.08 -5.26
CA SER A 68 -6.77 7.34 -5.64
C SER A 68 -7.75 6.45 -4.87
N PHE A 69 -7.37 5.20 -4.62
CA PHE A 69 -8.16 4.26 -3.84
C PHE A 69 -8.27 4.66 -2.37
N SER A 70 -7.16 4.99 -1.72
CA SER A 70 -7.14 5.34 -0.30
C SER A 70 -7.93 6.61 0.00
N ASP A 71 -7.79 7.63 -0.86
CA ASP A 71 -8.56 8.88 -0.80
C ASP A 71 -10.06 8.63 -1.01
N ALA A 72 -10.46 7.91 -2.09
CA ALA A 72 -11.86 7.61 -2.37
C ALA A 72 -12.54 6.80 -1.25
N CYS A 73 -11.79 5.92 -0.60
CA CYS A 73 -12.28 5.14 0.53
C CYS A 73 -12.33 5.95 1.84
N GLY A 74 -11.60 7.07 1.93
CA GLY A 74 -11.47 7.88 3.14
C GLY A 74 -10.90 7.07 4.30
N VAL A 75 -9.92 6.21 4.01
CA VAL A 75 -9.36 5.26 4.98
C VAL A 75 -7.98 5.67 5.51
N GLU A 76 -7.43 6.74 4.95
CA GLU A 76 -6.17 7.31 5.41
C GLU A 76 -6.31 7.91 6.80
N SER A 77 -5.33 7.62 7.66
CA SER A 77 -5.13 8.37 8.89
C SER A 77 -4.43 9.69 8.60
N LYS A 78 -4.48 10.62 9.57
CA LYS A 78 -3.81 11.92 9.43
C LYS A 78 -2.31 11.76 9.23
N GLU A 79 -1.71 10.78 9.90
CA GLU A 79 -0.30 10.45 9.83
C GLU A 79 0.08 9.94 8.43
N VAL A 80 -0.75 9.08 7.83
CA VAL A 80 -0.57 8.60 6.46
C VAL A 80 -0.68 9.75 5.47
N SER A 81 -1.76 10.54 5.50
CA SER A 81 -1.95 11.63 4.55
C SER A 81 -0.83 12.69 4.64
N ALA A 82 -0.35 12.98 5.85
CA ALA A 82 0.78 13.89 6.05
C ALA A 82 2.09 13.33 5.44
N ALA A 83 2.39 12.05 5.68
CA ALA A 83 3.60 11.44 5.13
C ALA A 83 3.56 11.35 3.59
N LEU A 84 2.40 11.01 3.01
CA LEU A 84 2.21 11.00 1.56
C LEU A 84 2.44 12.40 0.97
N SER A 85 1.83 13.44 1.56
CA SER A 85 2.02 14.82 1.11
C SER A 85 3.49 15.22 1.10
N VAL A 86 4.22 14.96 2.19
CA VAL A 86 5.64 15.33 2.32
C VAL A 86 6.51 14.62 1.27
N LEU A 87 6.27 13.32 1.04
CA LEU A 87 7.03 12.56 0.04
C LEU A 87 6.69 12.99 -1.39
N HIS A 88 5.41 13.24 -1.69
CA HIS A 88 4.98 13.71 -3.01
C HIS A 88 5.54 15.10 -3.33
N ASP A 89 5.55 16.02 -2.35
CA ASP A 89 6.14 17.36 -2.48
C ASP A 89 7.66 17.29 -2.74
N ALA A 90 8.32 16.27 -2.20
CA ALA A 90 9.74 15.97 -2.45
C ALA A 90 9.98 15.19 -3.76
N GLY A 91 8.94 14.84 -4.51
CA GLY A 91 9.03 14.15 -5.80
C GLY A 91 9.18 12.62 -5.70
N TYR A 92 8.92 12.03 -4.54
CA TYR A 92 9.00 10.58 -4.33
C TYR A 92 7.61 9.94 -4.41
N PRO A 93 7.42 8.89 -5.24
CA PRO A 93 6.18 8.15 -5.24
C PRO A 93 6.02 7.40 -3.92
N ALA A 94 4.84 7.54 -3.33
CA ALA A 94 4.46 6.86 -2.11
C ALA A 94 2.97 6.54 -2.14
N ALA A 95 2.57 5.46 -1.48
CA ALA A 95 1.17 5.12 -1.30
C ALA A 95 0.93 4.35 0.01
N MET A 96 -0.32 4.37 0.49
CA MET A 96 -0.73 3.67 1.72
C MET A 96 -0.69 2.14 1.54
N CYS A 97 -0.15 1.42 2.54
CA CYS A 97 -0.25 -0.03 2.58
C CYS A 97 -1.65 -0.46 3.06
N MET A 98 -2.60 -0.60 2.13
CA MET A 98 -3.98 -1.05 2.42
C MET A 98 -4.57 -0.29 3.64
N LEU A 99 -5.39 -0.92 4.49
CA LEU A 99 -5.93 -0.33 5.73
C LEU A 99 -4.90 -0.34 6.87
N GLY A 100 -3.73 0.28 6.69
CA GLY A 100 -2.66 0.34 7.69
C GLY A 100 -2.17 1.75 7.97
N ASN A 101 -1.66 1.99 9.19
CA ASN A 101 -0.88 3.20 9.50
C ASN A 101 0.56 3.06 8.98
N SER A 102 0.67 2.83 7.67
CA SER A 102 1.93 2.58 7.01
C SER A 102 1.85 2.90 5.52
N ILE A 103 2.97 3.29 4.95
CA ILE A 103 3.13 3.58 3.53
C ILE A 103 4.24 2.74 2.92
N PHE A 104 4.21 2.59 1.60
CA PHE A 104 5.32 2.10 0.81
C PHE A 104 5.79 3.17 -0.17
N THR A 105 7.10 3.24 -0.41
CA THR A 105 7.75 4.21 -1.31
C THR A 105 9.07 3.65 -1.82
N ASP A 106 9.53 4.12 -2.98
CA ASP A 106 10.88 3.84 -3.49
C ASP A 106 11.93 4.87 -3.01
N ALA A 107 11.52 5.80 -2.14
CA ALA A 107 12.42 6.79 -1.57
C ALA A 107 13.58 6.13 -0.80
N PRO A 108 14.81 6.66 -0.95
CA PRO A 108 15.95 6.26 -0.14
C PRO A 108 15.71 6.45 1.36
N THR A 109 16.27 5.57 2.19
CA THR A 109 15.99 5.59 3.64
C THR A 109 16.48 6.84 4.34
N ASP A 110 17.59 7.44 3.88
CA ASP A 110 18.11 8.72 4.35
C ASP A 110 17.12 9.85 4.08
N VAL A 111 16.57 9.90 2.86
CA VAL A 111 15.50 10.86 2.51
C VAL A 111 14.27 10.67 3.39
N ILE A 112 13.85 9.42 3.64
CA ILE A 112 12.70 9.14 4.51
C ILE A 112 12.97 9.63 5.94
N ARG A 113 14.18 9.44 6.49
CA ARG A 113 14.54 9.92 7.82
C ARG A 113 14.56 11.44 7.90
N ASP A 114 15.11 12.09 6.88
CA ASP A 114 15.14 13.55 6.79
C ASP A 114 13.74 14.16 6.74
N LEU A 115 12.81 13.51 6.01
CA LEU A 115 11.46 14.01 5.79
C LEU A 115 10.46 13.62 6.88
N LEU A 116 10.52 12.40 7.39
CA LEU A 116 9.52 11.82 8.32
C LEU A 116 10.05 11.63 9.75
N GLY A 117 11.34 11.83 9.96
CA GLY A 117 12.01 11.76 11.26
C GLY A 117 12.89 10.52 11.46
N GLU A 118 13.93 10.69 12.28
CA GLU A 118 14.94 9.67 12.59
C GLU A 118 14.35 8.41 13.23
N ASP A 119 13.28 8.55 14.02
CA ASP A 119 12.65 7.44 14.74
C ASP A 119 11.64 6.64 13.89
N ALA A 120 11.50 6.96 12.59
CA ALA A 120 10.59 6.27 11.70
C ALA A 120 10.92 4.76 11.60
N GLY A 121 9.90 3.93 11.75
CA GLY A 121 9.98 2.48 11.59
C GLY A 121 10.09 2.10 10.11
N ILE A 122 11.31 2.14 9.58
CA ILE A 122 11.61 1.87 8.16
C ILE A 122 12.09 0.43 7.98
N TYR A 123 11.49 -0.26 7.02
CA TYR A 123 11.86 -1.62 6.62
C TYR A 123 12.07 -1.64 5.11
N VAL A 124 13.27 -1.99 4.67
CA VAL A 124 13.56 -2.14 3.23
C VAL A 124 13.24 -3.56 2.81
N CYS A 125 12.49 -3.70 1.73
CA CYS A 125 12.12 -4.97 1.12
C CYS A 125 12.36 -4.94 -0.38
N ASP A 126 12.41 -6.13 -0.98
CA ASP A 126 12.50 -6.36 -2.41
C ASP A 126 11.38 -7.29 -2.86
N SER A 127 11.04 -7.20 -4.15
CA SER A 127 10.07 -8.11 -4.75
C SER A 127 10.70 -9.47 -5.02
N THR A 128 10.02 -10.55 -4.62
CA THR A 128 10.46 -11.92 -4.88
C THR A 128 9.44 -12.69 -5.69
N ASN A 129 9.92 -13.52 -6.62
CA ASN A 129 9.13 -14.53 -7.32
C ASN A 129 9.32 -15.93 -6.72
N GLN A 130 10.07 -16.04 -5.62
CA GLN A 130 10.26 -17.31 -4.94
C GLN A 130 8.94 -17.75 -4.28
N PRO A 131 8.52 -19.01 -4.48
CA PRO A 131 7.32 -19.51 -3.84
C PRO A 131 7.51 -19.57 -2.32
N ALA A 132 6.41 -19.46 -1.58
CA ALA A 132 6.45 -19.65 -0.13
C ALA A 132 6.96 -21.06 0.22
N GLU A 133 7.95 -21.14 1.09
CA GLU A 133 8.54 -22.40 1.53
C GLU A 133 7.97 -22.84 2.89
N ILE A 134 7.68 -24.15 3.01
CA ILE A 134 7.28 -24.74 4.29
C ILE A 134 8.55 -25.16 5.04
N THR A 135 8.89 -24.42 6.10
CA THR A 135 9.99 -24.80 6.99
C THR A 135 9.45 -25.53 8.22
N ARG A 136 10.06 -26.68 8.54
CA ARG A 136 9.74 -27.41 9.78
C ARG A 136 10.72 -26.94 10.85
N LYS A 137 10.21 -26.24 11.87
CA LYS A 137 11.01 -25.83 13.02
C LYS A 137 11.41 -27.09 13.79
N ALA A 138 12.71 -27.36 13.89
CA ALA A 138 13.27 -28.46 14.68
C ALA A 138 13.03 -28.27 16.17
#